data_AF-A0A8H3PHV0-F1
#
_entry.id   AF-A0A8H3PHV0-F1
#
_cell.length_a   1.000
_cell.length_b   1.000
_cell.length_c   1.000
_cell.angle_alpha   90.00
_cell.angle_beta   90.00
_cell.angle_gamma   90.00
#
_symmetry.space_group_name_H-M   'P 1'
#
loop_
_entity.id
_entity.type
_entity.pdbx_description
1 polymer ?
#
loop_
_entity_poly.entity_id
_entity_poly.type
_entity_poly.pdbx_seq_one_letter_code
_entity_poly.pdbx_strand_id
1 'polypeptide(L)'
;MKVIVVGGGIGGLAAAIGLRRAGHEVKIFERSSFLREVGAAIHVCPNASRILLQWGFDAELARMVTVRRSVVASGSSLKPLVEVDCSQFIRTYVAPWFLAHRVDLHSELRRLATMEGSPGLPVDILLRSEVVAYDAERGSVALADGSIHHADLIVAADGVHTSAIHEIIGHATPAVSTGSAAFRFLIPTELLSEDPQTAPLLEDGLMRIFVADDHRRLVWYPCAK
;
A
#
# COMPACT_ATOMS: atom_id res chain seq x y z
N MET A 1 23.39 11.62 -3.67
CA MET A 1 22.60 11.94 -4.86
C MET A 1 21.35 12.67 -4.45
N LYS A 2 20.87 13.58 -5.30
CA LYS A 2 19.54 14.17 -5.24
C LYS A 2 18.58 13.28 -6.03
N VAL A 3 17.51 12.84 -5.39
CA VAL A 3 16.55 11.92 -5.97
C VAL A 3 15.17 12.54 -5.95
N ILE A 4 14.49 12.50 -7.09
CA ILE A 4 13.08 12.85 -7.20
C ILE A 4 12.27 11.57 -7.26
N VAL A 5 11.26 11.45 -6.41
CA VAL A 5 10.23 10.42 -6.48
C VAL A 5 8.93 11.10 -6.90
N VAL A 6 8.31 10.63 -7.97
CA VAL A 6 7.05 11.18 -8.46
C VAL A 6 5.93 10.29 -7.97
N GLY A 7 5.05 10.83 -7.11
CA GLY A 7 3.96 10.10 -6.47
C GLY A 7 4.24 9.77 -5.00
N GLY A 8 3.36 10.26 -4.13
CA GLY A 8 3.40 10.05 -2.67
C GLY A 8 2.51 8.91 -2.20
N GLY A 9 2.25 7.89 -3.03
CA GLY A 9 1.54 6.67 -2.63
C GLY A 9 2.43 5.70 -1.86
N ILE A 10 1.90 4.51 -1.51
CA ILE A 10 2.64 3.46 -0.78
C ILE A 10 3.99 3.14 -1.44
N GLY A 11 4.01 2.96 -2.77
CA GLY A 11 5.24 2.64 -3.50
C GLY A 11 6.27 3.76 -3.46
N GLY A 12 5.84 5.01 -3.67
CA GLY A 12 6.72 6.18 -3.64
C GLY A 12 7.27 6.48 -2.24
N LEU A 13 6.43 6.37 -1.20
CA LEU A 13 6.88 6.51 0.19
C LEU A 13 7.87 5.40 0.57
N ALA A 14 7.60 4.15 0.21
CA ALA A 14 8.52 3.03 0.46
C ALA A 14 9.86 3.21 -0.27
N ALA A 15 9.84 3.65 -1.53
CA ALA A 15 11.04 3.98 -2.29
C ALA A 15 11.84 5.10 -1.61
N ALA A 16 11.16 6.18 -1.21
CA ALA A 16 11.79 7.31 -0.52
C ALA A 16 12.42 6.91 0.82
N ILE A 17 11.77 6.04 1.61
CA ILE A 17 12.33 5.49 2.85
C ILE A 17 13.62 4.70 2.54
N GLY A 18 13.60 3.82 1.54
CA GLY A 18 14.79 3.07 1.14
C GLY A 18 15.94 3.98 0.70
N LEU A 19 15.64 4.98 -0.13
CA LEU A 19 16.61 5.93 -0.68
C LEU A 19 17.20 6.85 0.40
N ARG A 20 16.39 7.39 1.32
CA ARG A 20 16.92 8.22 2.41
C ARG A 20 17.85 7.41 3.31
N ARG A 21 17.50 6.15 3.61
CA ARG A 21 18.32 5.24 4.43
C ARG A 21 19.65 4.90 3.77
N ALA A 22 19.70 4.93 2.44
CA ALA A 22 20.94 4.82 1.66
C ALA A 22 21.78 6.11 1.62
N GLY A 23 21.36 7.17 2.33
CA GLY A 23 22.09 8.43 2.43
C GLY A 23 21.82 9.42 1.30
N HIS A 24 20.71 9.28 0.58
CA HIS A 24 20.34 10.20 -0.50
C HIS A 24 19.42 11.32 -0.02
N GLU A 25 19.49 12.48 -0.69
CA GLU A 25 18.55 13.59 -0.49
C GLU A 25 17.33 13.32 -1.39
N VAL A 26 16.15 13.16 -0.79
CA VAL A 26 14.96 12.69 -1.51
C VAL A 26 13.86 13.73 -1.44
N LYS A 27 13.29 14.07 -2.60
CA LYS A 27 12.07 14.87 -2.73
C LYS A 27 10.96 14.04 -3.34
N ILE A 28 9.76 14.11 -2.77
CA ILE A 28 8.54 13.54 -3.35
C ILE A 28 7.71 14.68 -3.93
N PHE A 29 7.32 14.58 -5.20
CA PHE A 29 6.27 15.41 -5.78
C PHE A 29 4.96 14.61 -5.83
N GLU A 30 3.94 15.11 -5.15
CA GLU A 30 2.63 14.47 -5.07
C GLU A 30 1.54 15.43 -5.55
N ARG A 31 0.71 14.98 -6.49
CA ARG A 31 -0.37 15.79 -7.08
C ARG A 31 -1.50 16.12 -6.10
N SER A 32 -1.80 15.24 -5.15
CA SER A 32 -2.88 15.45 -4.19
C SER A 32 -2.42 16.27 -2.98
N SER A 33 -3.39 16.69 -2.17
CA SER A 33 -3.14 17.33 -0.88
C SER A 33 -3.19 16.36 0.30
N PHE A 34 -3.25 15.04 0.05
CA PHE A 34 -3.49 13.99 1.06
C PHE A 34 -4.76 14.14 1.93
N LEU A 35 -5.70 15.03 1.55
CA LEU A 35 -6.91 15.28 2.36
C LEU A 35 -7.98 14.19 2.25
N ARG A 36 -7.86 13.29 1.26
CA ARG A 36 -8.90 12.31 0.91
C ARG A 36 -8.29 11.00 0.44
N GLU A 37 -7.46 10.38 1.27
CA GLU A 37 -7.13 8.99 0.99
C GLU A 37 -8.36 8.13 1.27
N VAL A 38 -9.07 7.76 0.20
CA VAL A 38 -10.14 6.77 0.26
C VAL A 38 -9.46 5.40 0.30
N GLY A 39 -9.25 4.87 1.49
CA GLY A 39 -8.58 3.59 1.69
C GLY A 39 -9.58 2.46 1.78
N ALA A 40 -9.47 1.46 0.90
CA ALA A 40 -9.94 0.12 1.23
C ALA A 40 -8.88 -0.58 2.10
N ALA A 41 -9.16 -1.80 2.53
CA ALA A 41 -8.17 -2.63 3.20
C ALA A 41 -7.13 -3.19 2.19
N ILE A 42 -5.90 -3.44 2.68
CA ILE A 42 -4.80 -4.01 1.90
C ILE A 42 -4.01 -5.01 2.76
N HIS A 43 -3.43 -6.01 2.11
CA HIS A 43 -2.57 -6.99 2.74
C HIS A 43 -1.10 -6.53 2.69
N VAL A 44 -0.41 -6.64 3.82
CA VAL A 44 1.05 -6.50 3.90
C VAL A 44 1.63 -7.87 4.22
N CYS A 45 1.92 -8.62 3.16
CA CYS A 45 2.44 -9.99 3.25
C CYS A 45 3.88 -10.02 3.84
N PRO A 46 4.36 -11.19 4.31
CA PRO A 46 5.67 -11.32 4.98
C PRO A 46 6.86 -10.77 4.19
N ASN A 47 6.83 -10.85 2.86
CA ASN A 47 7.88 -10.29 2.00
C ASN A 47 7.99 -8.76 2.12
N ALA A 48 6.88 -8.06 2.33
CA ALA A 48 6.84 -6.61 2.52
C ALA A 48 7.01 -6.22 3.99
N SER A 49 6.26 -6.87 4.90
CA SER A 49 6.28 -6.53 6.34
C SER A 49 7.67 -6.73 6.95
N ARG A 50 8.43 -7.75 6.51
CA ARG A 50 9.82 -7.95 6.94
C ARG A 50 10.68 -6.72 6.71
N ILE A 51 10.56 -6.10 5.54
CA ILE A 51 11.33 -4.91 5.17
C ILE A 51 10.86 -3.69 5.96
N LEU A 52 9.55 -3.50 6.08
CA LEU A 52 8.99 -2.39 6.85
C LEU A 52 9.41 -2.43 8.32
N LEU A 53 9.31 -3.59 8.97
CA LEU A 53 9.72 -3.76 10.36
C LEU A 53 11.23 -3.50 10.55
N GLN A 54 12.08 -3.95 9.62
CA GLN A 54 13.52 -3.63 9.62
C GLN A 54 13.80 -2.13 9.45
N TRP A 55 12.89 -1.40 8.81
CA TRP A 55 13.00 0.05 8.67
C TRP A 55 12.50 0.82 9.89
N GLY A 56 11.90 0.15 10.88
CA GLY A 56 11.31 0.77 12.06
C GLY A 56 9.86 1.22 11.86
N PHE A 57 9.15 0.62 10.90
CA PHE A 57 7.71 0.83 10.73
C PHE A 57 6.95 0.32 11.96
N ASP A 58 6.06 1.15 12.50
CA ASP A 58 5.25 0.80 13.66
C ASP A 58 3.88 0.25 13.24
N ALA A 59 3.75 -1.08 13.26
CA ALA A 59 2.52 -1.77 12.90
C ALA A 59 1.38 -1.54 13.90
N GLU A 60 1.70 -1.21 15.17
CA GLU A 60 0.68 -0.91 16.18
C GLU A 60 0.13 0.50 15.99
N LEU A 61 0.99 1.49 15.72
CA LEU A 61 0.57 2.84 15.37
C LEU A 61 -0.26 2.87 14.08
N ALA A 62 0.08 2.02 13.11
CA ALA A 62 -0.72 1.80 11.89
C ALA A 62 -1.97 0.92 12.12
N ARG A 63 -2.28 0.53 13.37
CA ARG A 63 -3.42 -0.30 13.78
C ARG A 63 -3.56 -1.60 12.98
N MET A 64 -2.46 -2.18 12.52
CA MET A 64 -2.51 -3.37 11.69
C MET A 64 -2.99 -4.60 12.47
N VAL A 65 -3.73 -5.47 11.78
CA VAL A 65 -4.17 -6.76 12.32
C VAL A 65 -3.26 -7.86 11.80
N THR A 66 -2.66 -8.63 12.71
CA THR A 66 -1.85 -9.80 12.34
C THR A 66 -2.76 -10.94 11.91
N VAL A 67 -2.55 -11.49 10.71
CA VAL A 67 -3.27 -12.69 10.24
C VAL A 67 -2.83 -13.89 11.06
N ARG A 68 -3.78 -14.56 11.71
CA ARG A 68 -3.58 -15.80 12.47
C ARG A 68 -4.12 -17.00 11.72
N ARG A 69 -5.21 -16.82 10.97
CA ARG A 69 -5.87 -17.91 10.24
C ARG A 69 -6.45 -17.38 8.94
N SER A 70 -6.35 -18.18 7.89
CA SER A 70 -7.03 -17.94 6.61
C SER A 70 -7.94 -19.12 6.30
N VAL A 71 -9.20 -18.83 5.97
CA VAL A 71 -10.20 -19.85 5.67
C VAL A 71 -10.82 -19.55 4.30
N VAL A 72 -10.73 -20.53 3.40
CA VAL A 72 -11.55 -20.56 2.20
C VAL A 72 -12.80 -21.36 2.52
N ALA A 73 -13.98 -20.78 2.34
CA ALA A 73 -15.26 -21.38 2.66
C ALA A 73 -16.21 -21.40 1.45
N SER A 74 -17.18 -22.32 1.48
CA SER A 74 -18.29 -22.35 0.53
C SER A 74 -19.16 -21.10 0.71
N GLY A 75 -19.45 -20.37 -0.37
CA GLY A 75 -20.28 -19.16 -0.32
C GLY A 75 -21.76 -19.43 0.00
N SER A 76 -22.25 -20.65 -0.20
CA SER A 76 -23.64 -21.03 0.08
C SER A 76 -23.83 -21.68 1.46
N SER A 77 -22.92 -22.59 1.84
CA SER A 77 -23.03 -23.32 3.11
C SER A 77 -22.20 -22.72 4.25
N LEU A 78 -21.31 -21.78 3.93
CA LEU A 78 -20.32 -21.18 4.84
C LEU A 78 -19.34 -22.17 5.49
N LYS A 79 -19.38 -23.46 5.09
CA LYS A 79 -18.49 -24.49 5.60
C LYS A 79 -17.06 -24.28 5.08
N PRO A 80 -16.03 -24.49 5.91
CA PRO A 80 -14.64 -24.40 5.47
C PRO A 80 -14.35 -25.48 4.42
N LEU A 81 -13.64 -25.06 3.37
CA LEU A 81 -13.11 -25.92 2.31
C LEU A 81 -11.60 -26.12 2.49
N VAL A 82 -10.89 -25.05 2.84
CA VAL A 82 -9.46 -25.04 3.12
C VAL A 82 -9.20 -24.11 4.29
N GLU A 83 -8.33 -24.52 5.19
CA GLU A 83 -7.89 -23.69 6.30
C GLU A 83 -6.37 -23.70 6.40
N VAL A 84 -5.81 -22.53 6.70
CA VAL A 84 -4.38 -22.33 6.86
C VAL A 84 -4.12 -21.64 8.19
N ASP A 85 -3.28 -22.26 9.02
CA ASP A 85 -2.70 -21.64 10.20
C ASP A 85 -1.59 -20.66 9.76
N CYS A 86 -1.90 -19.37 9.78
CA CYS A 86 -0.98 -18.31 9.41
C CYS A 86 -0.10 -17.86 10.58
N SER A 87 -0.36 -18.32 11.82
CA SER A 87 0.48 -17.98 12.98
C SER A 87 1.92 -18.49 12.82
N GLN A 88 2.11 -19.51 11.99
CA GLN A 88 3.42 -20.10 11.72
C GLN A 88 4.28 -19.25 10.76
N PHE A 89 3.69 -18.27 10.07
CA PHE A 89 4.38 -17.49 9.04
C PHE A 89 5.54 -16.68 9.61
N ILE A 90 5.46 -16.26 10.87
CA ILE A 90 6.58 -15.60 11.55
C ILE A 90 7.79 -16.55 11.62
N ARG A 91 7.59 -17.85 11.87
CA ARG A 91 8.67 -18.84 11.91
C ARG A 91 9.23 -19.12 10.53
N THR A 92 8.38 -19.26 9.51
CA THR A 92 8.78 -19.62 8.15
C THR A 92 9.40 -18.45 7.38
N TYR A 93 8.82 -17.27 7.48
CA TYR A 93 9.18 -16.10 6.68
C TYR A 93 9.90 -15.00 7.47
N VAL A 94 10.10 -15.21 8.78
CA VAL A 94 10.75 -14.25 9.69
C VAL A 94 10.00 -12.92 9.79
N ALA A 95 8.70 -12.92 9.44
CA ALA A 95 7.85 -11.75 9.51
C ALA A 95 6.35 -12.15 9.52
N PRO A 96 5.50 -11.35 10.19
CA PRO A 96 4.05 -11.57 10.19
C PRO A 96 3.40 -11.17 8.87
N TRP A 97 2.23 -11.72 8.59
CA TRP A 97 1.31 -11.19 7.57
C TRP A 97 0.35 -10.22 8.25
N PHE A 98 0.28 -8.98 7.77
CA PHE A 98 -0.65 -7.98 8.28
C PHE A 98 -1.80 -7.68 7.32
N LEU A 99 -2.92 -7.27 7.90
CA LEU A 99 -4.07 -6.66 7.26
C LEU A 99 -4.14 -5.22 7.73
N ALA A 100 -4.21 -4.29 6.78
CA ALA A 100 -4.08 -2.89 7.06
C ALA A 100 -5.19 -2.09 6.39
N HIS A 101 -5.72 -1.12 7.11
CA HIS A 101 -6.48 -0.03 6.55
C HIS A 101 -5.51 0.87 5.78
N ARG A 102 -5.75 1.06 4.48
CA ARG A 102 -4.75 1.69 3.59
C ARG A 102 -4.31 3.08 4.06
N VAL A 103 -5.22 3.86 4.64
CA VAL A 103 -4.93 5.21 5.18
C VAL A 103 -3.93 5.14 6.33
N ASP A 104 -4.02 4.13 7.19
CA ASP A 104 -3.15 4.00 8.35
C ASP A 104 -1.76 3.50 7.95
N LEU A 105 -1.70 2.54 7.02
CA LEU A 105 -0.44 2.13 6.37
C LEU A 105 0.24 3.33 5.71
N HIS A 106 -0.50 4.13 4.94
CA HIS A 106 0.06 5.31 4.28
C HIS A 106 0.55 6.36 5.29
N SER A 107 -0.26 6.66 6.30
CA SER A 107 0.07 7.65 7.33
C SER A 107 1.35 7.28 8.06
N GLU A 108 1.51 6.00 8.42
CA GLU A 108 2.72 5.53 9.08
C GLU A 108 3.93 5.51 8.15
N LEU A 109 3.77 5.12 6.87
CA LEU A 109 4.85 5.25 5.88
C LEU A 109 5.28 6.70 5.72
N ARG A 110 4.33 7.65 5.68
CA ARG A 110 4.62 9.07 5.60
C ARG A 110 5.37 9.54 6.84
N ARG A 111 4.91 9.18 8.04
CA ARG A 111 5.59 9.50 9.30
C ARG A 111 7.03 8.98 9.28
N LEU A 112 7.23 7.72 8.91
CA LEU A 112 8.55 7.10 8.81
C LEU A 112 9.44 7.79 7.76
N ALA A 113 8.87 8.20 6.62
CA ALA A 113 9.58 8.91 5.56
C ALA A 113 10.04 10.31 5.99
N THR A 114 9.28 11.02 6.82
CA THR A 114 9.55 12.43 7.18
C THR A 114 10.09 12.64 8.59
N MET A 115 10.09 11.62 9.45
CA MET A 115 10.56 11.79 10.82
C MET A 115 12.08 12.02 10.89
N GLU A 116 12.48 12.83 11.86
CA GLU A 116 13.87 12.95 12.31
C GLU A 116 14.31 11.70 13.10
N GLY A 117 15.61 11.51 13.27
CA GLY A 117 16.18 10.37 14.01
C GLY A 117 16.16 9.02 13.26
N SER A 118 15.45 8.92 12.13
CA SER A 118 15.59 7.80 11.20
C SER A 118 16.87 7.94 10.35
N PRO A 119 17.47 6.84 9.85
CA PRO A 119 18.67 6.91 9.02
C PRO A 119 18.48 7.79 7.77
N GLY A 120 19.43 8.70 7.54
CA GLY A 120 19.39 9.67 6.44
C GLY A 120 18.52 10.90 6.72
N LEU A 121 18.56 11.87 5.79
CA LEU A 121 17.78 13.10 5.90
C LEU A 121 16.27 12.83 5.78
N PRO A 122 15.41 13.55 6.53
CA PRO A 122 13.96 13.54 6.29
C PRO A 122 13.61 13.78 4.82
N VAL A 123 12.65 13.01 4.31
CA VAL A 123 12.14 13.19 2.94
C VAL A 123 11.32 14.48 2.89
N ASP A 124 11.61 15.32 1.90
CA ASP A 124 10.82 16.52 1.61
C ASP A 124 9.65 16.14 0.70
N ILE A 125 8.41 16.42 1.12
CA ILE A 125 7.20 16.06 0.37
C ILE A 125 6.48 17.33 -0.06
N LEU A 126 6.48 17.58 -1.36
CA LEU A 126 5.78 18.69 -1.99
C LEU A 126 4.41 18.20 -2.48
N LEU A 127 3.37 18.66 -1.79
CA LEU A 127 1.98 18.38 -2.14
C LEU A 127 1.47 19.36 -3.19
N ARG A 128 0.42 18.96 -3.92
CA ARG A 128 -0.13 19.73 -5.05
C ARG A 128 0.91 20.03 -6.13
N SER A 129 1.88 19.12 -6.28
CA SER A 129 2.95 19.20 -7.25
C SER A 129 2.76 18.07 -8.25
N GLU A 130 1.90 18.32 -9.24
CA GLU A 130 1.65 17.37 -10.32
C GLU A 130 2.80 17.45 -11.32
N VAL A 131 3.50 16.33 -11.53
CA VAL A 131 4.46 16.17 -12.63
C VAL A 131 3.69 15.87 -13.91
N VAL A 132 3.99 16.61 -14.96
CA VAL A 132 3.30 16.50 -16.26
C VAL A 132 4.23 16.03 -17.39
N ALA A 133 5.55 16.09 -17.20
CA ALA A 133 6.52 15.59 -18.16
C ALA A 133 7.81 15.11 -17.47
N TYR A 134 8.50 14.19 -18.13
CA TYR A 134 9.79 13.64 -17.71
C TYR A 134 10.80 13.87 -18.83
N ASP A 135 12.06 14.11 -18.47
CA ASP A 135 13.19 14.17 -19.41
C ASP A 135 14.33 13.34 -18.81
N ALA A 136 14.49 12.12 -19.32
CA ALA A 136 15.47 11.17 -18.83
C ALA A 136 16.90 11.56 -19.22
N GLU A 137 17.09 12.23 -20.36
CA GLU A 137 18.42 12.66 -20.83
C GLU A 137 18.97 13.80 -19.97
N ARG A 138 18.10 14.73 -19.57
CA ARG A 138 18.46 15.87 -18.69
C ARG A 138 18.29 15.59 -17.21
N GLY A 139 17.75 14.43 -16.84
CA GLY A 139 17.45 14.06 -15.46
C GLY A 139 16.49 15.06 -14.80
N SER A 140 15.36 15.36 -15.44
CA SER A 140 14.42 16.36 -14.93
C SER A 140 12.95 15.97 -15.05
N VAL A 141 12.12 16.65 -14.26
CA VAL A 141 10.65 16.61 -14.35
C VAL A 141 10.10 18.02 -14.46
N ALA A 142 9.02 18.19 -15.23
CA ALA A 142 8.27 19.43 -15.30
C ALA A 142 6.98 19.30 -14.48
N LEU A 143 6.67 20.32 -13.67
CA LEU A 143 5.42 20.41 -12.93
C LEU A 143 4.34 21.14 -13.73
N ALA A 144 3.07 20.95 -13.36
CA ALA A 144 1.92 21.61 -13.99
C ALA A 144 1.95 23.14 -13.90
N ASP A 145 2.70 23.71 -12.95
CA ASP A 145 2.91 25.16 -12.82
C ASP A 145 4.01 25.70 -13.76
N GLY A 146 4.64 24.83 -14.55
CA GLY A 146 5.72 25.15 -15.49
C GLY A 146 7.12 25.13 -14.88
N SER A 147 7.27 24.90 -13.57
CA SER A 147 8.58 24.75 -12.95
C SER A 147 9.27 23.43 -13.34
N ILE A 148 10.60 23.46 -13.43
CA ILE A 148 11.42 22.31 -13.81
C ILE A 148 12.36 21.98 -12.65
N HIS A 149 12.44 20.69 -12.31
CA HIS A 149 13.28 20.19 -11.22
C HIS A 149 14.22 19.11 -11.73
N HIS A 150 15.50 19.23 -11.39
CA HIS A 150 16.55 18.29 -11.80
C HIS A 150 16.95 17.36 -10.65
N ALA A 151 17.33 16.13 -10.98
CA ALA A 151 17.83 15.13 -10.06
C ALA A 151 18.83 14.18 -10.73
N ASP A 152 19.65 13.52 -9.92
CA ASP A 152 20.57 12.47 -10.37
C ASP A 152 19.79 11.17 -10.69
N LEU A 153 18.62 10.98 -10.07
CA LEU A 153 17.72 9.85 -10.27
C LEU A 153 16.27 10.31 -10.15
N ILE A 154 15.42 9.82 -11.05
CA ILE A 154 13.97 9.97 -10.97
C ILE A 154 13.34 8.59 -10.78
N VAL A 155 12.49 8.45 -9.76
CA VAL A 155 11.66 7.26 -9.53
C VAL A 155 10.22 7.61 -9.89
N ALA A 156 9.73 7.06 -10.99
CA ALA A 156 8.32 7.17 -11.36
C ALA A 156 7.48 6.19 -10.51
N ALA A 157 6.74 6.74 -9.54
CA ALA A 157 5.88 6.00 -8.60
C ALA A 157 4.45 6.57 -8.55
N ASP A 158 4.01 7.18 -9.65
CA ASP A 158 2.76 7.92 -9.85
C ASP A 158 1.57 7.02 -10.25
N GLY A 159 1.77 5.71 -10.18
CA GLY A 159 0.73 4.70 -10.24
C GLY A 159 0.39 4.20 -11.64
N VAL A 160 -0.73 3.50 -11.76
CA VAL A 160 -1.13 2.76 -12.98
C VAL A 160 -1.40 3.65 -14.20
N HIS A 161 -1.51 4.96 -14.01
CA HIS A 161 -1.75 5.95 -15.07
C HIS A 161 -0.50 6.77 -15.39
N THR A 162 0.68 6.31 -14.96
CA THR A 162 1.94 7.02 -15.18
C THR A 162 2.19 7.29 -16.66
N SER A 163 2.59 8.53 -16.97
CA SER A 163 3.06 8.90 -18.31
C SER A 163 4.55 8.57 -18.51
N ALA A 164 5.29 8.29 -17.44
CA ALA A 164 6.72 8.01 -17.50
C ALA A 164 7.06 6.80 -18.39
N ILE A 165 6.15 5.82 -18.50
CA ILE A 165 6.34 4.66 -19.38
C ILE A 165 6.56 5.11 -20.84
N HIS A 166 5.78 6.08 -21.32
CA HIS A 166 5.91 6.57 -22.69
C HIS A 166 7.31 7.14 -22.96
N GLU A 167 7.88 7.87 -22.00
CA GLU A 167 9.24 8.43 -22.11
C GLU A 167 10.33 7.35 -22.09
N ILE A 168 10.10 6.23 -21.39
CA ILE A 168 11.10 5.17 -21.24
C ILE A 168 11.09 4.21 -22.44
N ILE A 169 9.91 3.81 -22.92
CA ILE A 169 9.78 2.76 -23.96
C ILE A 169 9.22 3.28 -25.29
N GLY A 170 8.87 4.57 -25.39
CA GLY A 170 8.43 5.22 -26.61
C GLY A 170 6.99 4.91 -27.03
N HIS A 171 6.19 4.22 -26.19
CA HIS A 171 4.79 3.94 -26.47
C HIS A 171 3.97 3.74 -25.20
N ALA A 172 2.65 3.92 -25.32
CA ALA A 172 1.73 3.65 -24.22
C ALA A 172 1.59 2.13 -23.94
N THR A 173 1.29 1.79 -22.69
CA THR A 173 0.91 0.43 -22.25
C THR A 173 -0.49 0.47 -21.67
N PRO A 174 -1.54 0.43 -22.51
CA PRO A 174 -2.91 0.53 -22.03
C PRO A 174 -3.25 -0.68 -21.14
N ALA A 175 -4.02 -0.43 -20.09
CA ALA A 175 -4.52 -1.51 -19.24
C ALA A 175 -5.43 -2.44 -20.04
N VAL A 176 -5.21 -3.75 -19.91
CA VAL A 176 -6.07 -4.77 -20.52
C VAL A 176 -7.12 -5.19 -19.49
N SER A 177 -8.40 -5.15 -19.89
CA SER A 177 -9.48 -5.61 -19.03
C SER A 177 -9.35 -7.11 -18.77
N THR A 178 -9.50 -7.51 -17.50
CA THR A 178 -9.52 -8.92 -17.09
C THR A 178 -10.93 -9.53 -17.14
N GLY A 179 -11.95 -8.76 -17.50
CA GLY A 179 -13.35 -9.17 -17.41
C GLY A 179 -13.91 -9.25 -15.97
N SER A 180 -13.10 -8.91 -14.97
CA SER A 180 -13.48 -8.94 -13.54
C SER A 180 -13.52 -7.54 -12.94
N ALA A 181 -14.42 -7.33 -11.97
CA ALA A 181 -14.47 -6.13 -11.15
C ALA A 181 -14.45 -6.50 -9.65
N ALA A 182 -13.92 -5.61 -8.81
CA ALA A 182 -13.88 -5.79 -7.37
C ALA A 182 -14.63 -4.63 -6.69
N PHE A 183 -15.75 -4.95 -6.04
CA PHE A 183 -16.43 -4.04 -5.13
C PHE A 183 -15.75 -4.07 -3.78
N ARG A 184 -15.50 -2.90 -3.19
CA ARG A 184 -14.79 -2.77 -1.92
C ARG A 184 -15.46 -1.70 -1.07
N PHE A 185 -15.60 -1.99 0.21
CA PHE A 185 -16.12 -1.08 1.21
C PHE A 185 -15.62 -1.51 2.58
N LEU A 186 -15.77 -0.63 3.55
CA LEU A 186 -15.45 -0.88 4.95
C LEU A 186 -16.76 -0.90 5.73
N ILE A 187 -16.82 -1.77 6.73
CA ILE A 187 -17.93 -1.84 7.69
C ILE A 187 -17.33 -1.60 9.06
N PRO A 188 -17.88 -0.67 9.87
CA PRO A 188 -17.55 -0.57 11.28
C PRO A 188 -17.74 -1.91 11.99
N THR A 189 -16.74 -2.35 12.76
CA THR A 189 -16.77 -3.65 13.44
C THR A 189 -17.93 -3.74 14.44
N GLU A 190 -18.32 -2.60 15.03
CA GLU A 190 -19.39 -2.48 16.01
C GLU A 190 -20.72 -2.98 15.42
N LEU A 191 -21.05 -2.55 14.19
CA LEU A 191 -22.28 -2.97 13.50
C LEU A 191 -22.32 -4.49 13.26
N LEU A 192 -21.17 -5.10 13.02
CA LEU A 192 -21.05 -6.55 12.83
C LEU A 192 -21.13 -7.32 14.15
N SER A 193 -20.69 -6.70 15.25
CA SER A 193 -20.71 -7.31 16.58
C SER A 193 -22.09 -7.26 17.24
N GLU A 194 -22.91 -6.28 16.87
CA GLU A 194 -24.28 -6.10 17.38
C GLU A 194 -25.31 -7.01 16.70
N ASP A 195 -25.02 -7.50 15.48
CA ASP A 195 -25.90 -8.43 14.76
C ASP A 195 -25.59 -9.90 15.13
N PRO A 196 -26.56 -10.67 15.70
CA PRO A 196 -26.37 -12.07 16.08
C PRO A 196 -25.94 -13.00 14.94
N GLN A 197 -26.20 -12.65 13.67
CA GLN A 197 -25.81 -13.44 12.51
C GLN A 197 -24.33 -13.23 12.14
N THR A 198 -23.80 -12.03 12.33
CA THR A 198 -22.42 -11.69 11.95
C THR A 198 -21.45 -11.74 13.12
N ALA A 199 -21.90 -11.54 14.36
CA ALA A 199 -21.03 -11.58 15.53
C ALA A 199 -20.22 -12.89 15.66
N PRO A 200 -20.77 -14.10 15.38
CA PRO A 200 -19.99 -15.34 15.40
C PRO A 200 -18.95 -15.46 14.28
N LEU A 201 -19.00 -14.58 13.27
CA LEU A 201 -18.04 -14.56 12.17
C LEU A 201 -16.81 -13.71 12.50
N LEU A 202 -16.87 -12.89 13.56
CA LEU A 202 -15.76 -12.05 14.02
C LEU A 202 -14.78 -12.89 14.84
N GLU A 203 -13.53 -12.91 14.41
CA GLU A 203 -12.41 -13.57 15.10
C GLU A 203 -11.13 -12.76 14.83
N ASP A 204 -10.34 -12.53 15.88
CA ASP A 204 -9.10 -11.74 15.78
C ASP A 204 -8.09 -12.39 14.82
N GLY A 205 -7.66 -11.64 13.80
CA GLY A 205 -6.71 -12.12 12.81
C GLY A 205 -7.25 -13.16 11.84
N LEU A 206 -8.57 -13.36 11.74
CA LEU A 206 -9.18 -14.26 10.76
C LEU A 206 -9.47 -13.54 9.43
N MET A 207 -8.97 -14.13 8.34
CA MET A 207 -9.37 -13.79 6.97
C MET A 207 -10.25 -14.89 6.39
N ARG A 208 -11.34 -14.51 5.73
CA ARG A 208 -12.22 -15.43 5.02
C ARG A 208 -12.32 -15.10 3.55
N ILE A 209 -12.31 -16.15 2.73
CA ILE A 209 -12.60 -16.10 1.30
C ILE A 209 -13.78 -17.02 1.05
N PHE A 210 -14.95 -16.45 0.74
CA PHE A 210 -16.13 -17.21 0.38
C PHE A 210 -16.16 -17.39 -1.14
N VAL A 211 -16.19 -18.63 -1.59
CA VAL A 211 -16.26 -18.99 -3.01
C VAL A 211 -17.71 -19.29 -3.36
N ALA A 212 -18.35 -18.42 -4.13
CA ALA A 212 -19.70 -18.64 -4.61
C ALA A 212 -19.71 -19.54 -5.85
N ASP A 213 -18.80 -19.26 -6.80
CA ASP A 213 -18.51 -20.06 -7.99
C ASP A 213 -17.12 -19.69 -8.54
N ASP A 214 -16.80 -20.14 -9.75
CA ASP A 214 -15.51 -19.91 -10.41
C ASP A 214 -15.19 -18.43 -10.67
N HIS A 215 -16.21 -17.56 -10.70
CA HIS A 215 -16.11 -16.15 -11.07
C HIS A 215 -16.42 -15.18 -9.93
N ARG A 216 -17.09 -15.65 -8.86
CA ARG A 216 -17.57 -14.78 -7.77
C ARG A 216 -17.01 -15.23 -6.44
N ARG A 217 -16.34 -14.28 -5.77
CA ARG A 217 -15.75 -14.47 -4.45
C ARG A 217 -16.02 -13.25 -3.58
N LEU A 218 -16.23 -13.49 -2.29
CA LEU A 218 -16.24 -12.46 -1.26
C LEU A 218 -15.01 -12.65 -0.39
N VAL A 219 -14.22 -11.58 -0.24
CA VAL A 219 -13.06 -11.57 0.66
C VAL A 219 -13.38 -10.66 1.82
N TRP A 220 -13.31 -11.20 3.03
CA TRP A 220 -13.62 -10.51 4.28
C TRP A 220 -12.44 -10.63 5.22
N TYR A 221 -12.02 -9.52 5.81
CA TYR A 221 -11.01 -9.51 6.86
C TYR A 221 -11.03 -8.20 7.66
N PRO A 222 -10.64 -8.22 8.95
CA PRO A 222 -10.44 -7.00 9.73
C PRO A 222 -9.21 -6.25 9.21
N CYS A 223 -9.22 -4.92 9.24
CA CYS A 223 -8.12 -4.11 8.70
C CYS A 223 -7.61 -3.02 9.62
N ALA A 224 -8.28 -2.78 10.75
CA ALA A 224 -7.80 -1.92 11.82
C ALA A 224 -8.13 -2.58 13.16
N LYS A 225 -7.22 -2.49 14.12
CA LYS A 225 -7.48 -2.76 15.53
C LYS A 225 -8.20 -1.60 16.21
#